data_AF-A0A3S4XVE9-F1
#
_entry.id   AF-A0A3S4XVE9-F1
#
_cell.length_a   1.000
_cell.length_b   1.000
_cell.length_c   1.000
_cell.angle_alpha   90.00
_cell.angle_beta   90.00
_cell.angle_gamma   90.00
#
_symmetry.space_group_name_H-M   'P 1'
#
loop_
_entity.id
_entity.type
_entity.pdbx_description
1 polymer ?
#
loop_
_entity_poly.entity_id
_entity_poly.type
_entity_poly.pdbx_seq_one_letter_code
_entity_poly.pdbx_strand_id
1 'polypeptide(L)'
;MVDFAELLIRAYELFAKKPVILQRYQQRFQHILVDEFQDTNKIQYQWLKIFAGQTGKVMIVGDDDQSIYGWRGAQIENIQNSSKISKAKPYALSKIIALPPIF
;
A
#
# COMPACT_ATOMS: atom_id res chain seq x y z
N MET A 1 19.52 19.14 -2.95
CA MET A 1 18.05 19.25 -2.94
C MET A 1 17.50 17.84 -3.08
N VAL A 2 16.49 17.44 -2.31
CA VAL A 2 15.89 16.10 -2.35
C VAL A 2 14.50 16.26 -2.98
N ASP A 3 14.20 15.47 -4.01
CA ASP A 3 12.87 15.45 -4.62
C ASP A 3 11.97 14.39 -3.95
N PHE A 4 10.68 14.38 -4.33
CA PHE A 4 9.70 13.47 -3.72
C PHE A 4 10.01 11.98 -3.94
N ALA A 5 10.57 11.62 -5.09
CA ALA A 5 10.93 10.24 -5.38
C ALA A 5 12.13 9.81 -4.51
N GLU A 6 13.10 10.70 -4.38
CA GLU A 6 14.30 10.50 -3.58
C GLU A 6 13.97 10.35 -2.09
N LEU A 7 12.96 11.06 -1.55
CA LEU A 7 12.52 10.86 -0.16
C LEU A 7 12.12 9.42 0.12
N LEU A 8 11.37 8.80 -0.78
CA LEU A 8 10.91 7.42 -0.61
C LEU A 8 12.06 6.42 -0.75
N ILE A 9 12.96 6.64 -1.71
CA ILE A 9 14.16 5.81 -1.89
C ILE A 9 15.03 5.88 -0.63
N ARG A 10 15.27 7.08 -0.09
CA ARG A 10 16.05 7.27 1.14
C ARG A 10 15.38 6.63 2.36
N ALA A 11 14.06 6.70 2.46
CA ALA A 11 13.31 6.02 3.51
C ALA A 11 13.46 4.49 3.41
N TYR A 12 13.39 3.94 2.20
CA TYR A 12 13.61 2.52 1.94
C TYR A 12 15.03 2.10 2.33
N GLU A 13 16.05 2.84 1.88
CA GLU A 13 17.44 2.57 2.21
C GLU A 13 17.73 2.68 3.70
N LEU A 14 17.13 3.66 4.39
CA LEU A 14 17.29 3.83 5.83
C LEU A 14 16.82 2.58 6.57
N PHE A 15 15.64 2.07 6.23
CA PHE A 15 15.11 0.86 6.85
C PHE A 15 15.94 -0.39 6.51
N ALA A 16 16.43 -0.50 5.28
CA ALA A 16 17.29 -1.61 4.87
C ALA A 16 18.65 -1.60 5.61
N LYS A 17 19.24 -0.42 5.83
CA LYS A 17 20.57 -0.24 6.43
C LYS A 17 20.54 -0.14 7.97
N LYS A 18 19.39 0.19 8.57
CA LYS A 18 19.25 0.45 10.02
C LYS A 18 18.05 -0.33 10.61
N PRO A 19 18.20 -1.65 10.84
CA PRO A 19 17.10 -2.52 11.28
C PRO A 19 16.48 -2.10 12.62
N VAL A 20 17.24 -1.49 13.53
CA VAL A 20 16.73 -0.97 14.81
C VAL A 20 15.68 0.14 14.61
N ILE A 21 15.90 1.01 13.62
CA ILE A 21 14.95 2.08 13.29
C ILE A 21 13.69 1.47 12.67
N LEU A 22 13.86 0.54 11.73
CA LEU A 22 12.74 -0.19 11.13
C LEU A 22 11.90 -0.91 12.20
N GLN A 23 12.53 -1.63 13.12
CA GLN A 23 11.84 -2.38 14.18
C GLN A 23 11.03 -1.45 15.08
N ARG A 24 11.58 -0.29 15.45
CA ARG A 24 10.84 0.72 16.24
C ARG A 24 9.56 1.17 15.54
N TYR A 25 9.62 1.38 14.23
CA TYR A 25 8.44 1.78 13.46
C TYR A 25 7.46 0.64 13.23
N GLN A 26 7.95 -0.56 12.93
CA GLN A 26 7.13 -1.77 12.87
C GLN A 26 6.35 -1.95 14.16
N GLN A 27 7.01 -1.91 15.33
CA GLN A 27 6.36 -2.03 16.64
C GLN A 27 5.30 -0.97 16.89
N ARG A 28 5.53 0.27 16.42
CA ARG A 28 4.58 1.37 16.56
C ARG A 28 3.37 1.22 15.63
N PHE A 29 3.58 0.79 14.40
CA PHE A 29 2.55 0.76 13.35
C PHE A 29 2.16 -0.69 13.03
N GLN A 30 1.41 -1.30 13.95
CA GLN A 30 0.94 -2.68 13.81
C GLN A 30 -0.23 -2.84 12.83
N HIS A 31 -0.98 -1.77 12.56
CA HIS A 31 -2.12 -1.73 11.66
C HIS A 31 -1.88 -0.67 10.61
N ILE A 32 -1.88 -1.06 9.34
CA ILE A 32 -1.50 -0.21 8.22
C ILE A 32 -2.65 -0.24 7.22
N LEU A 33 -3.27 0.92 6.97
CA LEU A 33 -4.23 1.09 5.88
C LEU A 33 -3.52 1.74 4.70
N VAL A 34 -3.67 1.12 3.52
CA VAL A 34 -3.17 1.66 2.27
C VAL A 34 -4.35 1.85 1.34
N ASP A 35 -4.60 3.11 1.00
CA ASP A 35 -5.65 3.51 0.06
C ASP A 35 -5.08 3.67 -1.35
N GLU A 36 -5.94 3.70 -2.36
CA GLU A 36 -5.60 3.86 -3.78
C GLU A 36 -4.43 2.95 -4.24
N PHE A 37 -4.44 1.70 -3.79
CA PHE A 37 -3.31 0.80 -3.99
C PHE A 37 -3.03 0.46 -5.46
N GLN A 38 -4.02 0.62 -6.34
CA GLN A 38 -3.85 0.49 -7.79
C GLN A 38 -2.81 1.47 -8.36
N ASP A 39 -2.61 2.63 -7.73
CA ASP A 39 -1.64 3.65 -8.15
C ASP A 39 -0.23 3.43 -7.58
N THR A 40 -0.04 2.39 -6.76
CA THR A 40 1.25 2.07 -6.14
C THR A 40 2.27 1.61 -7.19
N ASN A 41 3.47 2.20 -7.13
CA ASN A 41 4.61 1.79 -7.95
C ASN A 41 5.53 0.78 -7.22
N LYS A 42 6.53 0.25 -7.94
CA LYS A 42 7.43 -0.78 -7.41
C LYS A 42 8.16 -0.38 -6.12
N ILE A 43 8.67 0.85 -6.02
CA ILE A 43 9.44 1.26 -4.82
C ILE A 43 8.51 1.46 -3.62
N GLN A 44 7.31 1.99 -3.82
CA GLN A 44 6.28 2.10 -2.77
C GLN A 44 5.88 0.70 -2.26
N TYR A 45 5.68 -0.26 -3.16
CA TYR A 45 5.39 -1.64 -2.79
C TYR A 45 6.52 -2.28 -1.97
N GLN A 46 7.78 -2.12 -2.39
CA GLN A 46 8.92 -2.67 -1.65
C GLN A 46 9.08 -2.00 -0.27
N TRP A 47 8.87 -0.68 -0.21
CA TRP A 47 8.87 0.07 1.05
C TRP A 47 7.80 -0.43 2.01
N LEU A 48 6.55 -0.57 1.54
CA LEU A 48 5.45 -1.08 2.33
C LEU A 48 5.72 -2.50 2.82
N LYS A 49 6.31 -3.36 1.97
CA LYS A 49 6.64 -4.74 2.32
C LYS A 49 7.64 -4.83 3.46
N ILE A 50 8.73 -4.06 3.42
CA ILE A 50 9.70 -4.05 4.52
C ILE A 50 9.12 -3.38 5.77
N PHE A 51 8.29 -2.34 5.60
CA PHE A 51 7.69 -1.60 6.69
C PHE A 51 6.65 -2.40 7.45
N ALA A 52 5.80 -3.17 6.75
CA ALA A 52 4.83 -4.07 7.38
C ALA A 52 5.52 -5.24 8.11
N GLY A 53 6.65 -5.71 7.57
CA GLY A 53 7.38 -6.83 8.15
C GLY A 53 6.52 -8.09 8.25
N GLN A 54 6.77 -8.91 9.28
CA GLN A 54 6.03 -10.16 9.47
C GLN A 54 4.77 -10.01 10.33
N THR A 55 4.72 -8.98 11.17
CA THR A 55 3.69 -8.79 12.20
C THR A 55 2.66 -7.72 11.85
N GLY A 56 2.97 -6.83 10.90
CA GLY A 56 2.06 -5.77 10.47
C GLY A 56 0.79 -6.33 9.82
N LYS A 57 -0.36 -5.82 10.27
CA LYS A 57 -1.67 -6.10 9.69
C LYS A 57 -1.99 -5.04 8.66
N VAL A 58 -1.79 -5.36 7.39
CA VAL A 58 -2.03 -4.45 6.28
C VAL A 58 -3.44 -4.64 5.74
N MET A 59 -4.21 -3.57 5.66
CA MET A 59 -5.47 -3.47 4.94
C MET A 59 -5.24 -2.63 3.69
N ILE A 60 -5.63 -3.17 2.54
CA ILE A 60 -5.44 -2.55 1.24
C ILE A 60 -6.81 -2.23 0.67
N VAL A 61 -6.97 -1.00 0.20
CA VAL A 61 -8.15 -0.50 -0.51
C VAL A 61 -7.68 -0.03 -1.88
N GLY A 62 -8.45 -0.37 -2.90
CA GLY A 62 -8.18 0.02 -4.27
C GLY A 62 -9.33 -0.39 -5.20
N ASP A 63 -9.36 0.21 -6.38
CA ASP A 63 -10.37 -0.03 -7.42
C ASP A 63 -9.67 -0.34 -8.75
N ASP A 64 -9.83 -1.57 -9.22
CA ASP A 64 -9.23 -2.06 -10.48
C ASP A 64 -9.78 -1.29 -11.69
N ASP A 65 -11.05 -0.86 -11.67
CA ASP A 65 -11.69 -0.13 -12.77
C ASP A 65 -11.21 1.33 -12.85
N GLN A 66 -10.57 1.84 -11.80
CA GLN A 66 -9.98 3.18 -11.75
C GLN A 66 -8.47 3.20 -11.98
N SER A 67 -7.88 2.08 -12.42
CA SER A 67 -6.47 2.00 -12.80
C SER A 67 -6.15 2.70 -14.14
N ILE A 68 -6.54 3.98 -14.26
CA ILE A 68 -6.34 4.83 -15.45
C ILE A 68 -4.89 5.37 -15.59
N TYR A 69 -4.01 5.08 -14.63
CA TYR A 69 -2.61 5.53 -14.58
C TYR A 69 -1.57 4.52 -15.11
N GLY A 70 -1.95 3.56 -15.96
CA GLY A 70 -1.01 2.63 -16.60
C GLY A 70 0.17 3.32 -17.32
N TRP A 71 -0.03 4.55 -17.81
CA TRP A 71 1.01 5.37 -18.46
C TRP A 71 2.05 5.99 -17.50
N ARG A 72 1.84 5.94 -16.18
CA ARG A 72 2.81 6.35 -15.13
C ARG A 72 3.53 5.18 -14.44
N GLY A 73 3.33 3.96 -14.93
CA GLY A 73 3.96 2.75 -14.36
C GLY A 73 3.21 2.15 -13.17
N ALA A 74 1.94 2.52 -12.96
CA ALA A 74 1.03 1.76 -12.11
C ALA A 74 0.85 0.36 -12.71
N GLN A 75 1.21 -0.68 -11.95
CA GLN A 75 1.08 -2.07 -12.40
C GLN A 75 -0.15 -2.69 -11.73
N ILE A 76 -1.17 -3.04 -12.50
CA ILE A 76 -2.35 -3.81 -12.05
C ILE A 76 -1.93 -5.11 -11.31
N GLU A 77 -0.75 -5.65 -11.66
CA GLU A 77 -0.08 -6.76 -10.98
C GLU A 77 0.10 -6.54 -9.47
N ASN A 78 0.16 -5.29 -8.98
CA ASN A 78 0.31 -5.03 -7.55
C ASN A 78 -0.93 -5.47 -6.77
N ILE A 79 -2.13 -5.25 -7.30
CA ILE A 79 -3.38 -5.71 -6.66
C ILE A 79 -3.40 -7.24 -6.60
N GLN A 80 -2.94 -7.91 -7.66
CA GLN A 80 -2.80 -9.38 -7.66
C GLN A 80 -1.74 -9.86 -6.65
N ASN A 81 -0.67 -9.08 -6.45
CA ASN A 81 0.40 -9.36 -5.49
C ASN A 81 0.10 -8.90 -4.05
N SER A 82 -1.03 -8.22 -3.81
CA SER A 82 -1.43 -7.70 -2.49
C SER A 82 -1.47 -8.80 -1.43
N SER A 83 -1.82 -10.03 -1.82
CA SER A 83 -1.83 -11.24 -0.98
C SER A 83 -0.47 -11.59 -0.33
N LYS A 84 0.63 -11.07 -0.87
CA LYS A 84 1.99 -11.26 -0.30
C LYS A 84 2.27 -10.34 0.88
N ILE A 85 1.49 -9.28 1.05
CA ILE A 85 1.65 -8.26 2.10
C ILE A 85 0.45 -8.28 3.04
N SER A 86 -0.76 -8.30 2.49
CA SER A 86 -2.00 -8.40 3.22
C SER A 86 -2.43 -9.86 3.32
N LYS A 87 -2.64 -10.33 4.55
CA LYS A 87 -3.30 -11.61 4.84
C LYS A 87 -4.81 -11.45 5.00
N ALA A 88 -5.34 -10.23 4.83
CA ALA A 88 -6.76 -9.98 4.98
C ALA A 88 -7.54 -10.70 3.87
N LYS A 89 -8.73 -11.19 4.20
CA LYS A 89 -9.65 -11.75 3.21
C LYS A 89 -10.04 -10.64 2.23
N PRO A 90 -10.01 -10.87 0.91
CA PRO A 90 -10.48 -9.88 -0.04
C PRO A 90 -11.99 -9.66 0.15
N TYR A 91 -12.40 -8.39 0.20
CA TYR A 91 -13.80 -7.98 0.22
C TYR A 91 -14.02 -7.04 -0.97
N ALA A 92 -14.85 -7.47 -1.92
CA ALA A 92 -15.31 -6.60 -2.99
C ALA A 92 -16.46 -5.75 -2.44
N LEU A 93 -16.26 -4.44 -2.40
CA LEU A 93 -17.37 -3.50 -2.23
C LEU A 93 -18.03 -3.35 -3.61
N SER A 94 -19.12 -4.09 -3.86
CA SER A 94 -19.93 -3.78 -5.04
C SER A 94 -20.49 -2.36 -4.84
N LYS A 95 -20.15 -1.43 -5.74
CA LYS A 95 -20.79 -0.11 -5.81
C LYS A 95 -22.31 -0.31 -5.79
N ILE A 96 -22.97 -0.06 -4.66
CA ILE A 96 -24.36 0.38 -4.48
C ILE A 96 -24.47 0.73 -2.99
N ILE A 97 -24.45 2.02 -2.68
CA ILE A 97 -25.39 2.57 -1.69
C ILE A 97 -26.21 3.59 -2.46
N ALA A 98 -27.16 3.09 -3.27
CA ALA A 98 -28.33 3.89 -3.55
C ALA A 98 -29.07 3.96 -2.21
N LEU A 99 -28.89 5.07 -1.49
CA LEU A 99 -29.80 5.38 -0.38
C LEU A 99 -31.21 5.34 -0.97
N PRO A 100 -32.18 4.66 -0.33
CA PRO A 100 -33.56 4.78 -0.77
C PRO A 100 -33.91 6.28 -0.80
N PRO A 101 -34.57 6.78 -1.86
CA PRO A 101 -35.02 8.16 -1.86
C PRO A 101 -35.90 8.34 -0.62
N ILE A 102 -35.46 9.23 0.26
CA ILE A 102 -36.35 9.79 1.27
C ILE A 102 -37.19 10.77 0.47
N PHE A 103 -38.34 10.30 -0.03
CA PHE A 103 -39.56 10.97 -0.53
C PHE A 103 -40.20 10.10 -1.61
#